data_AF-A0A9D4D6A1-F1
#
_entry.id   AF-A0A9D4D6A1-F1
#
_cell.length_a   1.000
_cell.length_b   1.000
_cell.length_c   1.000
_cell.angle_alpha   90.00
_cell.angle_beta   90.00
_cell.angle_gamma   90.00
#
_symmetry.space_group_name_H-M   'P 1'
#
loop_
_entity.id
_entity.type
_entity.pdbx_description
1 polymer ?
#
loop_
_entity_poly.entity_id
_entity_poly.type
_entity_poly.pdbx_seq_one_letter_code
_entity_poly.pdbx_strand_id
1 'polypeptide(L)' 'MLYTGGYVVVRCISDNPGMWSLHCHIDLHNTNGMGMVIDEGDTKPTTPIGFLVCHNFEFKGSV' A
#
# COMPACT_ATOMS: atom_id res chain seq x y z
N MET A 1 -1.38 10.85 -14.51
CA MET A 1 -2.69 11.49 -14.25
C MET A 1 -3.76 10.67 -14.96
N LEU A 2 -4.79 10.24 -14.25
CA LEU A 2 -5.94 9.55 -14.84
C LEU A 2 -6.98 10.60 -15.24
N TYR A 3 -7.21 10.78 -16.54
CA TYR A 3 -8.23 11.72 -17.04
C TYR A 3 -9.63 11.11 -16.90
N THR A 4 -10.63 11.95 -16.62
CA THR A 4 -12.04 11.54 -16.50
C THR A 4 -12.51 10.82 -17.75
N GLY A 5 -13.05 9.61 -17.59
CA GLY A 5 -13.55 8.78 -18.70
C GLY A 5 -12.46 8.17 -19.60
N GLY A 6 -11.17 8.39 -19.28
CA GLY A 6 -10.04 7.81 -19.99
C GLY A 6 -9.49 6.55 -19.32
N TYR A 7 -8.34 6.09 -19.82
CA TYR A 7 -7.56 5.00 -19.22
C TYR A 7 -6.06 5.31 -19.31
N VAL A 8 -5.27 4.63 -18.49
CA VAL A 8 -3.80 4.68 -18.53
C VAL A 8 -3.28 3.25 -18.51
N VAL A 9 -2.26 2.97 -19.32
CA VAL A 9 -1.57 1.68 -19.34
C VAL A 9 -0.19 1.87 -18.71
N VAL A 10 0.11 1.09 -17.69
CA VAL A 10 1.40 1.09 -17.00
C VAL A 10 2.04 -0.29 -17.15
N ARG A 11 3.36 -0.32 -17.35
CA ARG A 11 4.16 -1.55 -17.35
C ARG A 11 5.24 -1.42 -16.28
N CYS A 12 5.32 -2.44 -15.43
CA CYS A 12 6.33 -2.56 -14.38
C CYS A 12 7.15 -3.83 -14.64
N ILE A 13 8.41 -3.84 -14.20
CA ILE A 13 9.18 -5.07 -14.05
C ILE A 13 8.93 -5.55 -12.62
N SER A 14 8.64 -6.84 -12.47
CA SER A 14 8.44 -7.46 -11.16
C SER A 14 9.75 -8.08 -10.68
N ASP A 15 10.69 -7.23 -10.25
CA ASP A 15 12.02 -7.62 -9.75
C ASP A 15 12.27 -7.16 -8.30
N ASN A 16 11.24 -6.75 -7.56
CA ASN A 16 11.38 -6.20 -6.21
C ASN A 16 10.36 -6.80 -5.20
N PRO A 17 10.60 -8.02 -4.69
CA PRO A 17 9.67 -8.72 -3.82
C PRO A 17 9.24 -7.91 -2.59
N GLY A 18 7.93 -7.70 -2.43
CA GLY A 18 7.39 -6.80 -1.43
C GLY A 18 5.88 -6.63 -1.50
N MET A 19 5.37 -5.64 -0.76
CA MET A 19 3.99 -5.17 -0.81
C MET A 19 4.01 -3.71 -1.25
N TRP A 20 3.44 -3.39 -2.40
CA TRP A 20 3.54 -2.07 -3.03
C TRP A 20 2.20 -1.38 -3.13
N SER A 21 2.08 -0.17 -2.57
CA SER A 21 0.87 0.65 -2.69
C SER A 21 0.77 1.26 -4.08
N LEU A 22 -0.35 1.01 -4.76
CA LEU A 22 -0.75 1.72 -5.96
C LEU A 22 -2.05 2.46 -5.66
N HIS A 23 -1.99 3.79 -5.58
CA HIS A 23 -3.12 4.60 -5.15
C HIS A 23 -3.18 5.96 -5.86
N CYS A 24 -4.31 6.66 -5.69
CA CYS A 24 -4.41 8.05 -6.09
C CYS A 24 -3.55 8.92 -5.15
N HIS A 25 -2.67 9.76 -5.70
CA HIS A 25 -1.79 10.62 -4.90
C HIS A 25 -2.51 11.85 -4.30
N ILE A 26 -3.81 11.99 -4.52
CA ILE A 26 -4.65 12.96 -3.81
C ILE A 26 -5.08 12.32 -2.49
N ASP A 27 -4.66 12.92 -1.38
CA ASP A 27 -4.86 12.38 -0.03
C ASP A 27 -6.30 11.98 0.24
N LEU A 28 -7.25 12.89 -0.02
CA LEU A 28 -8.69 12.63 0.14
C LEU A 28 -9.17 11.39 -0.62
N HIS A 29 -8.66 11.14 -1.83
CA HIS A 29 -9.06 9.96 -2.59
C HIS A 29 -8.43 8.69 -2.02
N ASN A 30 -7.17 8.76 -1.58
CA ASN A 30 -6.48 7.65 -0.93
C ASN A 30 -7.16 7.26 0.39
N THR A 31 -7.45 8.22 1.27
CA THR A 31 -8.14 7.98 2.55
C THR A 31 -9.56 7.47 2.35
N ASN A 32 -10.21 7.83 1.24
CA ASN A 32 -11.53 7.31 0.86
C ASN A 32 -11.47 5.94 0.14
N GLY A 33 -10.29 5.32 0.06
CA GLY A 33 -10.13 3.95 -0.40
C GLY A 33 -9.76 3.78 -1.89
N MET A 34 -9.39 4.85 -2.59
CA MET A 34 -8.89 4.76 -3.98
C MET A 34 -7.44 4.30 -4.03
N GLY A 35 -7.22 3.04 -3.66
CA GLY A 35 -5.91 2.40 -3.68
C GLY A 35 -6.01 0.88 -3.73
N MET A 36 -4.89 0.25 -4.06
CA MET A 36 -4.69 -1.19 -4.03
C MET A 36 -3.27 -1.50 -3.56
N VAL A 37 -3.06 -2.73 -3.11
CA VAL A 37 -1.73 -3.24 -2.78
C VAL A 37 -1.38 -4.34 -3.79
N ILE A 38 -0.19 -4.23 -4.37
CA ILE A 38 0.39 -5.23 -5.25
C ILE A 38 1.29 -6.11 -4.38
N ASP A 39 0.92 -7.38 -4.27
CA ASP A 39 1.73 -8.40 -3.62
C ASP A 39 2.70 -8.98 -4.66
N GLU A 40 3.98 -8.67 -4.49
CA GLU A 40 5.04 -9.09 -5.40
C GLU A 40 5.93 -10.15 -4.77
N GLY A 41 6.00 -11.32 -5.42
CA GLY A 41 6.88 -12.42 -5.07
C GLY A 41 6.47 -13.19 -3.81
N ASP A 42 6.64 -14.51 -3.85
CA ASP A 42 6.27 -15.40 -2.74
C ASP A 42 7.22 -15.25 -1.54
N THR A 43 8.49 -14.97 -1.79
CA THR A 43 9.53 -14.77 -0.76
C THR A 43 9.83 -13.30 -0.60
N LYS A 44 9.54 -12.75 0.59
CA LYS A 44 9.82 -11.35 0.95
C LYS A 44 11.09 -11.25 1.81
N PRO A 45 11.80 -10.11 1.78
CA PRO A 45 12.92 -9.89 2.69
C PRO A 45 12.45 -9.94 4.15
N THR A 46 13.33 -10.37 5.03
CA THR A 46 13.05 -10.38 6.47
C THR A 46 12.84 -8.96 6.98
N THR A 47 11.83 -8.76 7.82
CA THR A 47 11.58 -7.49 8.50
C THR A 47 12.85 -7.02 9.24
N PRO A 48 13.28 -5.75 9.08
CA PRO A 48 14.45 -5.23 9.77
C PRO A 48 14.34 -5.33 11.31
N ILE A 49 15.48 -5.49 11.99
CA ILE A 49 15.54 -5.52 13.46
C ILE A 49 15.02 -4.18 14.02
N GLY A 50 14.06 -4.25 14.94
CA GLY A 50 13.46 -3.07 15.58
C GLY A 50 12.35 -2.40 14.78
N PHE A 51 11.88 -3.01 13.68
CA PHE A 51 10.69 -2.52 12.98
C PHE A 51 9.47 -2.56 13.90
N LEU A 52 8.67 -1.48 13.87
CA LEU A 52 7.45 -1.40 14.67
C LEU A 52 6.47 -2.48 14.21
N VAL A 53 6.06 -3.33 15.15
CA VAL A 53 5.02 -4.33 14.91
C VAL A 53 3.68 -3.79 15.38
N CYS A 54 2.64 -4.03 14.58
CA CYS A 54 1.29 -3.88 15.06
C CYS A 54 1.05 -4.94 16.14
N HIS A 55 0.84 -4.51 17.39
CA HIS A 55 0.28 -5.39 18.41
C HIS A 55 -1.24 -5.44 18.28
N ASN A 56 -1.91 -6.21 19.13
CA ASN A 56 -3.35 -6.11 19.27
C ASN A 56 -3.71 -4.66 19.63
N PHE A 57 -4.66 -4.08 18.89
CA PHE A 57 -5.24 -2.80 19.25
C PHE A 57 -6.15 -3.00 20.47
N GLU A 58 -5.61 -2.76 21.67
CA GLU A 58 -6.44 -2.60 22.87
C GLU A 58 -6.92 -1.16 22.93
N PHE A 59 -8.19 -0.93 22.61
CA PHE A 59 -8.83 0.36 22.87
C PHE A 59 -8.86 0.61 24.39
N LYS A 60 -7.80 1.23 24.93
CA LYS A 60 -7.74 1.70 26.32
C LYS A 60 -8.46 3.04 26.44
N GLY A 61 -9.76 3.04 26.11
CA GLY A 61 -10.61 4.22 25.98
C GLY A 61 -10.20 5.36 26.91
N SER A 62 -9.49 6.33 26.36
CA SER A 62 -9.27 7.63 26.97
C SER A 62 -10.15 8.60 26.21
N VAL A 63 -11.37 8.76 26.73
CA VAL A 63 -12.04 10.05 26.71
C VAL A 63 -11.13 11.11 27.32
#